data_AF-A0A558CJA5-F1
#
_entry.id   AF-A0A558CJA5-F1
#
_cell.length_a   1.000
_cell.length_b   1.000
_cell.length_c   1.000
_cell.angle_alpha   90.00
_cell.angle_beta   90.00
_cell.angle_gamma   90.00
#
_symmetry.space_group_name_H-M   'P 1'
#
loop_
_entity.id
_entity.type
_entity.pdbx_description
1 polymer ?
#
loop_
_entity_poly.entity_id
_entity_poly.type
_entity_poly.pdbx_seq_one_letter_code
_entity_poly.pdbx_strand_id
1 'polypeptide(L)'
;MTGPQTPALWDLPQAKRAAGRPAAARKGQQRPAERDPIARIVVDVPLAHLDRTFDYQVPAQLDEAAVPGCRVRVRFAGQLVDGFLLERAATTGHTGRLAFLERVVSSEPVLG
;
A
#
# COMPACT_ATOMS: atom_id res chain seq x y z
N MET A 1 44.90 23.42 -25.66
CA MET A 1 44.30 22.18 -26.22
C MET A 1 43.51 21.54 -25.10
N THR A 2 42.18 21.69 -25.15
CA THR A 2 41.24 21.45 -24.06
C THR A 2 40.84 19.97 -24.02
N GLY A 3 41.09 19.28 -22.91
CA GLY A 3 40.59 17.92 -22.70
C GLY A 3 39.09 17.92 -22.38
N PRO A 4 38.33 16.87 -22.74
CA PRO A 4 36.90 16.82 -22.43
C PRO A 4 36.68 16.64 -20.92
N GLN A 5 35.92 17.55 -20.32
CA GLN A 5 35.42 17.40 -18.95
C GLN A 5 34.23 16.44 -18.95
N THR A 6 34.36 15.31 -18.27
CA THR A 6 33.24 14.41 -17.96
C THR A 6 32.34 15.10 -16.93
N PRO A 7 31.05 15.38 -17.22
CA PRO A 7 30.15 15.86 -16.19
C PRO A 7 29.92 14.75 -15.16
N ALA A 8 29.98 15.12 -13.88
CA ALA A 8 29.87 14.18 -12.79
C ALA A 8 28.46 13.56 -12.71
N LEU A 9 28.40 12.24 -12.49
CA LEU A 9 27.18 11.42 -12.52
C LEU A 9 26.28 11.58 -11.27
N TRP A 10 26.44 12.63 -10.46
CA TRP A 10 25.84 12.71 -9.12
C TRP A 10 24.82 13.83 -8.87
N ASP A 11 24.52 14.69 -9.84
CA ASP A 11 23.38 15.63 -9.72
C ASP A 11 22.06 14.91 -10.07
N LEU A 12 21.62 14.02 -9.20
CA LEU A 12 20.23 13.53 -9.23
C LEU A 12 19.35 14.54 -8.52
N PRO A 13 18.26 15.03 -9.13
CA PRO A 13 17.31 15.87 -8.42
C PRO A 13 16.83 15.11 -7.20
N GLN A 14 16.95 15.73 -6.02
CA GLN A 14 16.37 15.18 -4.80
C GLN A 14 14.92 14.84 -5.08
N ALA A 15 14.57 13.56 -4.89
CA ALA A 15 13.22 13.06 -5.10
C ALA A 15 12.25 13.99 -4.38
N LYS A 16 11.49 14.77 -5.17
CA LYS A 16 10.43 15.60 -4.65
C LYS A 16 9.52 14.66 -3.88
N ARG A 17 9.40 14.89 -2.56
CA ARG A 17 8.43 14.20 -1.70
C ARG A 17 7.13 14.07 -2.47
N ALA A 18 6.77 12.84 -2.82
CA ALA A 18 5.54 12.55 -3.52
C ALA A 18 4.38 13.22 -2.77
N ALA A 19 3.48 13.79 -3.57
CA ALA A 19 2.52 14.80 -3.20
C ALA A 19 1.67 14.46 -1.98
N GLY A 20 1.16 15.54 -1.38
CA GLY A 20 0.47 15.57 -0.10
C GLY A 20 -0.62 14.51 0.11
N ARG A 21 -0.65 14.07 1.36
CA ARG A 21 -1.65 13.25 2.02
C ARG A 21 -3.08 13.65 1.64
N PRO A 22 -3.91 12.78 1.01
CA PRO A 22 -5.31 12.81 1.37
C PRO A 22 -5.35 12.33 2.82
N ALA A 23 -5.59 13.28 3.71
CA ALA A 23 -5.87 13.00 5.11
C ALA A 23 -6.86 11.84 5.16
N ALA A 24 -6.52 10.81 5.96
CA ALA A 24 -7.38 9.71 6.31
C ALA A 24 -8.83 10.21 6.40
N ALA A 25 -9.63 9.90 5.38
CA ALA A 25 -11.04 10.23 5.37
C ALA A 25 -11.60 9.73 6.70
N ARG A 26 -12.18 10.65 7.47
CA ARG A 26 -12.61 10.50 8.87
C ARG A 26 -12.97 9.04 9.19
N LYS A 27 -12.07 8.34 9.90
CA LYS A 27 -12.07 6.89 10.17
C LYS A 27 -13.38 6.27 10.65
N GLY A 28 -14.30 7.07 11.18
CA GLY A 28 -15.63 6.62 11.63
C GLY A 28 -16.66 6.40 10.52
N GLN A 29 -16.38 6.81 9.27
CA GLN A 29 -17.36 6.79 8.16
C GLN A 29 -16.82 6.13 6.88
N GLN A 30 -15.72 5.37 6.95
CA GLN A 30 -15.19 4.70 5.77
C GLN A 30 -16.19 3.64 5.29
N ARG A 31 -16.57 3.74 4.01
CA ARG A 31 -17.41 2.76 3.32
C ARG A 31 -16.50 1.81 2.54
N PRO A 32 -16.77 0.50 2.53
CA PRO A 32 -16.07 -0.43 1.65
C PRO A 32 -16.23 -0.05 0.18
N ALA A 33 -15.24 -0.40 -0.63
CA ALA A 33 -15.37 -0.38 -2.08
C ALA A 33 -16.56 -1.25 -2.53
N GLU A 34 -17.20 -0.89 -3.63
CA GLU A 34 -18.38 -1.62 -4.12
C GLU A 34 -18.00 -2.95 -4.76
N ARG A 35 -16.83 -3.00 -5.41
CA ARG A 35 -16.31 -4.17 -6.10
C ARG A 35 -15.11 -4.71 -5.35
N ASP A 36 -15.06 -6.03 -5.20
CA ASP A 36 -13.99 -6.76 -4.55
C ASP A 36 -13.47 -6.08 -3.25
N PRO A 37 -14.33 -5.79 -2.26
CA PRO A 37 -13.98 -4.94 -1.12
C PRO A 37 -12.88 -5.50 -0.21
N ILE A 38 -12.46 -6.74 -0.42
CA ILE A 38 -11.49 -7.42 0.44
C ILE A 38 -10.11 -7.36 -0.21
N ALA A 39 -9.13 -6.92 0.57
CA ALA A 39 -7.72 -6.91 0.22
C ALA A 39 -6.99 -8.01 1.00
N ARG A 40 -6.34 -8.96 0.30
CA ARG A 40 -5.45 -9.95 0.92
C ARG A 40 -4.02 -9.40 0.91
N ILE A 41 -3.47 -9.12 2.09
CA ILE A 41 -2.20 -8.41 2.26
C ILE A 41 -1.20 -9.27 3.02
N VAL A 42 0.03 -9.34 2.53
CA VAL A 42 1.19 -9.81 3.30
C VAL A 42 1.84 -8.60 3.96
N VAL A 43 2.12 -8.68 5.26
CA VAL A 43 2.73 -7.60 6.04
C VAL A 43 4.25 -7.75 6.06
N ASP A 44 4.96 -6.65 5.85
CA ASP A 44 6.42 -6.57 5.79
C ASP A 44 6.96 -6.24 7.19
N VAL A 45 7.11 -7.25 8.04
CA VAL A 45 7.67 -7.11 9.40
C VAL A 45 8.68 -8.22 9.71
N PRO A 46 9.73 -7.93 10.51
CA PRO A 46 10.87 -8.84 10.75
C PRO A 46 10.57 -10.04 11.68
N LEU A 47 9.30 -10.44 11.83
CA LEU A 47 8.94 -11.65 12.57
C LEU A 47 9.20 -12.87 11.69
N ALA A 48 9.91 -13.86 12.26
CA ALA A 48 10.15 -15.14 11.60
C ALA A 48 8.82 -15.75 11.15
N HIS A 49 8.61 -15.75 9.83
CA HIS A 49 7.54 -16.45 9.13
C HIS A 49 6.13 -15.87 9.36
N LEU A 50 5.90 -14.66 8.85
CA LEU A 50 4.55 -14.22 8.48
C LEU A 50 4.26 -14.56 7.02
N ASP A 51 4.27 -15.85 6.71
CA ASP A 51 4.01 -16.37 5.36
C ASP A 51 2.51 -16.39 5.04
N ARG A 52 1.70 -15.64 5.80
CA ARG A 52 0.25 -15.64 5.70
C ARG A 52 -0.29 -14.30 5.26
N THR A 53 -1.35 -14.37 4.48
CA THR A 53 -2.16 -13.20 4.12
C THR A 53 -3.10 -12.81 5.24
N PHE A 54 -3.39 -11.52 5.31
CA PHE A 54 -4.40 -10.95 6.20
C PHE A 54 -5.40 -10.16 5.38
N ASP A 55 -6.68 -10.33 5.72
CA ASP A 55 -7.78 -9.68 5.02
C ASP A 55 -8.04 -8.29 5.63
N TYR A 56 -8.22 -7.31 4.75
CA TYR A 56 -8.57 -5.93 5.09
C TYR A 56 -9.71 -5.45 4.20
N GLN A 57 -10.52 -4.50 4.67
CA GLN A 57 -11.46 -3.79 3.82
C GLN A 57 -10.75 -2.71 3.02
N VAL A 58 -11.02 -2.63 1.73
CA VAL A 58 -10.61 -1.51 0.91
C VAL A 58 -11.64 -0.39 1.05
N PRO A 59 -11.25 0.81 1.49
CA PRO A 59 -12.14 1.97 1.46
C PRO A 59 -12.50 2.33 0.02
N ALA A 60 -13.73 2.78 -0.23
CA ALA A 60 -14.19 3.22 -1.55
C ALA A 60 -13.27 4.29 -2.18
N GLN A 61 -12.67 5.16 -1.37
CA GLN A 61 -11.73 6.19 -1.84
C GLN A 61 -10.39 5.64 -2.33
N LEU A 62 -10.04 4.40 -1.98
CA LEU A 62 -8.81 3.73 -2.38
C LEU A 62 -9.06 2.63 -3.43
N ASP A 63 -10.29 2.50 -3.93
CA ASP A 63 -10.68 1.36 -4.76
C ASP A 63 -9.80 1.22 -6.01
N GLU A 64 -9.66 2.30 -6.78
CA GLU A 64 -8.87 2.33 -8.02
C GLU A 64 -7.36 2.18 -7.75
N ALA A 65 -6.86 2.69 -6.62
CA ALA A 65 -5.43 2.66 -6.31
C ALA A 65 -4.98 1.32 -5.70
N ALA A 66 -5.88 0.59 -5.05
CA ALA A 66 -5.59 -0.66 -4.37
C ALA A 66 -5.62 -1.84 -5.37
N VAL A 67 -4.59 -1.89 -6.22
CA VAL A 67 -4.37 -2.93 -7.22
C VAL A 67 -3.36 -3.99 -6.73
N PRO A 68 -3.48 -5.26 -7.15
CA PRO A 68 -2.49 -6.29 -6.82
C PRO A 68 -1.06 -5.86 -7.17
N GLY A 69 -0.12 -6.20 -6.30
CA GLY A 69 1.28 -5.80 -6.40
C GLY A 69 1.57 -4.40 -5.85
N CYS A 70 0.57 -3.62 -5.39
CA CYS A 70 0.83 -2.31 -4.81
C CYS A 70 1.37 -2.41 -3.38
N ARG A 71 2.20 -1.43 -2.99
CA ARG A 71 2.65 -1.29 -1.59
C ARG A 71 1.61 -0.50 -0.80
N VAL A 72 1.27 -0.98 0.38
CA VAL A 72 0.22 -0.43 1.23
C VAL A 72 0.72 -0.18 2.66
N ARG A 73 -0.04 0.61 3.42
CA ARG A 73 0.05 0.61 4.88
C ARG A 73 -1.22 0.08 5.51
N VAL A 74 -1.05 -0.75 6.54
CA VAL A 74 -2.12 -1.31 7.33
C VAL A 74 -1.84 -1.17 8.82
N ARG A 75 -2.90 -1.29 9.63
CA ARG A 75 -2.73 -1.53 11.07
C ARG A 75 -2.60 -3.02 11.33
N PHE A 76 -1.49 -3.40 11.95
CA PHE A 76 -1.21 -4.76 12.36
C PHE A 76 -0.73 -4.73 13.81
N ALA A 77 -1.39 -5.50 14.68
CA ALA A 77 -1.11 -5.53 16.12
C ALA A 77 -0.98 -4.12 16.76
N GLY A 78 -1.84 -3.18 16.37
CA GLY A 78 -1.85 -1.80 16.86
C GLY A 78 -0.84 -0.86 16.21
N GLN A 79 0.13 -1.37 15.44
CA GLN A 79 1.16 -0.59 14.76
C GLN A 79 0.82 -0.36 13.28
N LEU A 80 1.33 0.74 12.72
CA LEU A 80 1.28 0.95 11.27
C LEU A 80 2.50 0.32 10.62
N VAL A 81 2.26 -0.65 9.74
CA VAL A 81 3.31 -1.39 9.05
C VAL A 81 3.09 -1.30 7.55
N ASP A 82 4.17 -1.54 6.80
CA ASP A 82 4.08 -1.67 5.34
C ASP A 82 3.62 -3.11 4.98
N GLY A 83 3.06 -3.26 3.79
CA GLY A 83 2.64 -4.55 3.27
C GLY A 83 2.43 -4.50 1.77
N PHE A 84 2.12 -5.66 1.19
CA PHE A 84 1.88 -5.84 -0.24
C PHE A 84 0.51 -6.44 -0.47
N LEU A 85 -0.28 -5.80 -1.32
CA LEU A 85 -1.57 -6.33 -1.76
C LEU A 85 -1.34 -7.47 -2.74
N LEU A 86 -1.81 -8.68 -2.41
CA LEU A 86 -1.72 -9.82 -3.32
C LEU A 86 -2.96 -9.97 -4.19
N GLU A 87 -4.15 -9.72 -3.62
CA GLU A 87 -5.42 -9.98 -4.29
C GLU A 87 -6.52 -9.03 -3.80
N ARG A 88 -7.45 -8.70 -4.69
CA ARG A 88 -8.77 -8.13 -4.39
C ARG A 88 -9.83 -9.21 -4.53
N ALA A 89 -10.72 -9.35 -3.54
CA ALA A 89 -11.75 -10.39 -3.53
C ALA A 89 -13.12 -9.85 -3.10
N ALA A 90 -14.18 -10.46 -3.61
CA ALA A 90 -15.56 -10.14 -3.23
C ALA A 90 -15.91 -10.59 -1.80
N THR A 91 -15.30 -11.66 -1.32
CA THR A 91 -15.63 -12.29 -0.04
C THR A 91 -14.37 -12.68 0.76
N THR A 92 -14.57 -12.92 2.05
CA THR A 92 -13.55 -13.37 3.00
C THR A 92 -14.07 -14.58 3.78
N GLY A 93 -13.17 -15.49 4.16
CA GLY A 93 -13.47 -16.52 5.15
C GLY A 93 -13.39 -16.03 6.60
N HIS A 94 -12.94 -14.79 6.83
CA HIS A 94 -12.81 -14.21 8.16
C HIS A 94 -14.18 -13.83 8.72
N THR A 95 -14.51 -14.36 9.90
CA THR A 95 -15.82 -14.17 10.56
C THR A 95 -15.88 -12.95 11.46
N GLY A 96 -14.75 -12.29 11.73
CA GLY A 96 -14.65 -11.09 12.56
C GLY A 96 -14.77 -9.78 11.77
N ARG A 97 -14.67 -8.66 12.50
CA ARG A 97 -14.63 -7.33 11.87
C ARG A 97 -13.26 -7.11 11.24
N LEU A 98 -13.26 -6.88 9.93
CA LEU A 98 -12.07 -6.47 9.20
C LEU A 98 -11.72 -5.01 9.48
N ALA A 99 -10.42 -4.73 9.57
CA ALA A 99 -9.91 -3.36 9.58
C ALA A 99 -9.85 -2.81 8.15
N PHE A 100 -9.99 -1.49 8.00
CA PHE A 100 -9.76 -0.85 6.72
C PHE A 100 -8.27 -0.70 6.42
N LEU A 101 -7.91 -0.83 5.14
CA LEU A 101 -6.65 -0.38 4.58
C LEU A 101 -6.44 1.11 4.88
N GLU A 102 -5.25 1.49 5.35
CA GLU A 102 -4.98 2.88 5.76
C GLU A 102 -4.60 3.77 4.58
N ARG A 103 -3.76 3.29 3.67
CA ARG A 103 -3.41 3.98 2.41
C ARG A 103 -2.67 3.06 1.44
N VAL A 104 -2.71 3.42 0.16
CA VAL A 104 -1.76 2.94 -0.85
C VAL A 104 -0.54 3.86 -0.85
N VAL A 105 0.66 3.28 -0.81
CA VAL A 105 1.94 4.01 -0.76
C VAL A 105 2.50 4.24 -2.17
N SER A 106 2.42 3.21 -3.02
CA SER A 106 2.69 3.31 -4.46
C SER A 106 1.70 2.43 -5.22
N SER A 107 1.07 2.99 -6.24
CA SER A 107 0.14 2.30 -7.14
C SER A 107 0.83 1.58 -8.30
N GLU A 108 2.16 1.70 -8.43
CA GLU A 108 2.92 0.94 -9.42
C GLU A 108 3.05 -0.53 -8.99
N PRO A 109 2.72 -1.50 -9.87
CA PRO A 109 2.88 -2.93 -9.57
C PRO A 109 4.36 -3.23 -9.33
N VAL A 110 4.73 -3.71 -8.13
CA VAL A 110 6.13 -4.10 -7.85
C VAL A 110 6.47 -5.52 -8.35
N LEU A 111 5.56 -6.17 -9.06
CA LEU A 111 5.76 -7.47 -9.69
C LEU A 111 5.18 -7.43 -11.11
N GLY A 112 6.08 -7.37 -12.08
CA GLY A 112 5.83 -7.54 -13.52
C GLY A 112 6.87 -8.48 -14.10
#